data_AF-A0AAV4HUV4-F1
#
_entry.id   AF-A0AAV4HUV4-F1
#
_cell.length_a   1.000
_cell.length_b   1.000
_cell.length_c   1.000
_cell.angle_alpha   90.00
_cell.angle_beta   90.00
_cell.angle_gamma   90.00
#
_symmetry.space_group_name_H-M   'P 1'
#
loop_
_entity.id
_entity.type
_entity.pdbx_description
1 polymer ?
#
loop_
_entity_poly.entity_id
_entity_poly.type
_entity_poly.pdbx_seq_one_letter_code
_entity_poly.pdbx_strand_id
1 'polypeptide(L)'
;MGDINAKVGEGEYRECGIGPFGLGIRNERGDMLATFCQTNNLTIANTLFEQPKSRRYTWISPDQKIRNQIDYIMVDKGQVSTVLRSKTLPGADCDTDHMLVIAILRLKQMRYPRVKQAVRFDTDKLSDPETAQIVKVERRITKDKDGNTITEPEEILKRWNEYGKTLFSGLSDGNEKLRPEELLVNAETEPLPLLDEVKAAVRELKSRKAPGLDGIPGEVLKFVGESGMKAIHHLCCKIWETCQWPTHWKSQEFVMLHKGGNIKDCSNYRTIALISHSSKVLLIIILNRLKSKIEQELSDCQAGYRIHRGTIDMLFVLQILTEKVRNFDQEMYITFIDYSKVFDSVKHNHLFKTMDLMGFPNYLIKLIVGLYSDQRAAIRWDDKNVSSSILQRE
;
A
#
# COMPACT_ATOMS: atom_id res chain seq x y z
N MET A 1 -5.85 8.73 -7.15
CA MET A 1 -6.87 7.95 -6.44
C MET A 1 -6.44 7.89 -4.98
N GLY A 2 -7.31 8.24 -4.04
CA GLY A 2 -6.96 8.30 -2.63
C GLY A 2 -8.21 8.12 -1.78
N ASP A 3 -8.08 7.36 -0.71
CA ASP A 3 -9.18 7.12 0.23
C ASP A 3 -9.24 8.27 1.23
N ILE A 4 -10.14 9.22 0.97
CA ILE A 4 -10.31 10.43 1.78
C ILE A 4 -11.50 10.25 2.74
N ASN A 5 -12.46 9.37 2.40
CA ASN A 5 -13.67 9.15 3.21
C ASN A 5 -14.41 10.48 3.55
N ALA A 6 -14.31 11.45 2.63
CA ALA A 6 -14.90 12.77 2.75
C ALA A 6 -16.37 12.70 2.36
N LYS A 7 -17.23 13.41 3.10
CA LYS A 7 -18.62 13.67 2.71
C LYS A 7 -18.72 15.15 2.44
N VAL A 8 -18.96 15.55 1.20
CA VAL A 8 -19.06 16.98 0.82
C VAL A 8 -20.44 17.57 1.03
N GLY A 9 -21.45 16.71 1.20
CA GLY A 9 -22.83 17.07 1.48
C GLY A 9 -23.60 17.66 0.30
N GLU A 10 -24.88 17.95 0.53
CA GLU A 10 -25.75 18.69 -0.38
C GLU A 10 -25.49 20.22 -0.30
N GLY A 11 -25.75 20.94 -1.39
CA GLY A 11 -25.60 22.40 -1.48
C GLY A 11 -24.54 22.86 -2.48
N GLU A 12 -24.72 24.06 -3.03
CA GLU A 12 -23.83 24.63 -4.05
C GLU A 12 -22.72 25.47 -3.40
N TYR A 13 -21.46 25.08 -3.62
CA TYR A 13 -20.29 25.79 -3.12
C TYR A 13 -19.30 26.03 -4.26
N ARG A 14 -19.61 27.03 -5.10
CA ARG A 14 -18.88 27.35 -6.33
C ARG A 14 -17.40 27.70 -6.10
N GLU A 15 -17.09 28.27 -4.95
CA GLU A 15 -15.72 28.64 -4.58
C GLU A 15 -14.85 27.40 -4.43
N CYS A 16 -15.39 26.35 -3.81
CA CYS A 16 -14.70 25.08 -3.55
C CYS A 16 -14.93 24.02 -4.63
N GLY A 17 -15.59 24.36 -5.74
CA GLY A 17 -15.85 23.43 -6.84
C GLY A 17 -16.83 22.31 -6.49
N ILE A 18 -17.78 22.55 -5.60
CA ILE A 18 -18.82 21.57 -5.21
C ILE A 18 -20.16 22.03 -5.80
N GLY A 19 -20.80 21.15 -6.57
CA GLY A 19 -22.11 21.37 -7.15
C GLY A 19 -23.26 21.06 -6.19
N PRO A 20 -24.49 21.48 -6.53
CA PRO A 20 -25.64 21.40 -5.61
C PRO A 20 -26.11 19.98 -5.29
N PHE A 21 -25.74 18.98 -6.09
CA PHE A 21 -26.35 17.65 -6.08
C PHE A 21 -25.50 16.59 -5.36
N GLY A 22 -24.71 16.98 -4.36
CA GLY A 22 -24.06 16.03 -3.46
C GLY A 22 -25.06 15.19 -2.66
N LEU A 23 -24.57 14.44 -1.68
CA LEU A 23 -25.40 13.58 -0.83
C LEU A 23 -25.04 13.76 0.65
N GLY A 24 -26.08 13.91 1.48
CA GLY A 24 -25.96 13.91 2.94
C GLY A 24 -25.40 15.22 3.52
N ILE A 25 -24.84 15.13 4.72
CA ILE A 25 -24.29 16.26 5.47
C ILE A 25 -22.76 16.26 5.33
N ARG A 26 -22.18 17.45 5.14
CA ARG A 26 -20.73 17.62 5.06
C ARG A 26 -20.06 17.22 6.38
N ASN A 27 -18.97 16.48 6.30
CA ASN A 27 -18.11 16.21 7.45
C ASN A 27 -16.80 17.01 7.36
N GLU A 28 -16.02 17.03 8.45
CA GLU A 28 -14.73 17.73 8.53
C GLU A 28 -13.77 17.37 7.39
N ARG A 29 -13.72 16.09 6.98
CA ARG A 29 -12.94 15.65 5.83
C ARG A 29 -13.46 16.21 4.50
N GLY A 30 -14.77 16.43 4.42
CA GLY A 30 -15.43 17.15 3.34
C GLY A 30 -14.98 18.60 3.26
N ASP A 31 -14.77 19.28 4.40
CA ASP A 31 -14.21 20.64 4.43
C ASP A 31 -12.74 20.65 3.98
N MET A 32 -11.94 19.67 4.40
CA MET A 32 -10.58 19.50 3.91
C MET A 32 -10.54 19.25 2.39
N LEU A 33 -11.44 18.41 1.88
CA LEU A 33 -11.57 18.14 0.45
C LEU A 33 -12.02 19.39 -0.32
N ALA A 34 -12.98 20.15 0.22
CA ALA A 34 -13.43 21.41 -0.36
C ALA A 34 -12.26 22.41 -0.49
N THR A 35 -11.48 22.56 0.58
CA THR A 35 -10.28 23.41 0.61
C THR A 35 -9.24 22.95 -0.41
N PHE A 36 -9.02 21.63 -0.50
CA PHE A 36 -8.13 21.04 -1.49
C PHE A 36 -8.59 21.34 -2.92
N CYS A 37 -9.89 21.18 -3.21
CA CYS A 37 -10.45 21.49 -4.52
C CYS A 37 -10.30 22.97 -4.86
N GLN A 38 -10.59 23.87 -3.92
CA GLN A 38 -10.39 25.31 -4.10
C GLN A 38 -8.93 25.64 -4.44
N THR A 39 -7.99 25.10 -3.65
CA THR A 39 -6.55 25.38 -3.78
C THR A 39 -5.98 24.87 -5.10
N ASN A 40 -6.48 23.74 -5.59
CA ASN A 40 -6.00 23.10 -6.81
C ASN A 40 -6.87 23.38 -8.03
N ASN A 41 -7.82 24.32 -7.93
CA ASN A 41 -8.75 24.66 -9.01
C ASN A 41 -9.52 23.44 -9.56
N LEU A 42 -9.96 22.54 -8.67
CA LEU A 42 -10.70 21.34 -9.02
C LEU A 42 -12.20 21.49 -8.71
N THR A 43 -13.01 20.70 -9.40
CA THR A 43 -14.46 20.60 -9.24
C THR A 43 -14.86 19.13 -9.13
N ILE A 44 -15.77 18.81 -8.21
CA ILE A 44 -16.26 17.45 -7.96
C ILE A 44 -17.40 17.12 -8.94
N ALA A 45 -17.07 16.38 -10.00
CA ALA A 45 -17.99 16.06 -11.10
C ALA A 45 -19.28 15.37 -10.63
N ASN A 46 -19.19 14.50 -9.63
CA ASN A 46 -20.33 13.76 -9.06
C ASN A 46 -21.40 14.62 -8.40
N THR A 47 -21.09 15.89 -8.11
CA THR A 47 -22.01 16.81 -7.44
C THR A 47 -22.68 17.79 -8.42
N LEU A 48 -22.30 17.75 -9.70
CA LEU A 48 -22.74 18.71 -10.71
C LEU A 48 -24.08 18.38 -11.36
N PHE A 49 -24.51 17.11 -11.33
CA PHE A 49 -25.68 16.65 -12.08
C PHE A 49 -26.77 16.15 -11.14
N GLU A 50 -28.01 16.58 -11.38
CA GLU A 50 -29.16 16.05 -10.67
C GLU A 50 -29.39 14.59 -11.07
N GLN A 51 -29.45 13.71 -10.08
CA GLN A 51 -29.73 12.29 -10.26
C GLN A 51 -30.66 11.78 -9.14
N PRO A 52 -31.38 10.67 -9.33
CA PRO A 52 -32.05 9.99 -8.22
C PRO A 52 -31.06 9.66 -7.10
N LYS A 53 -31.49 9.74 -5.83
CA LYS A 53 -30.62 9.42 -4.67
C LYS A 53 -29.97 8.04 -4.79
N SER A 54 -30.64 7.09 -5.44
CA SER A 54 -30.12 5.75 -5.69
C SER A 54 -28.84 5.71 -6.55
N ARG A 55 -28.55 6.77 -7.31
CA ARG A 55 -27.38 6.89 -8.19
C ARG A 55 -26.34 7.92 -7.72
N ARG A 56 -26.44 8.37 -6.46
CA ARG A 56 -25.52 9.35 -5.85
C ARG A 56 -24.57 8.74 -4.82
N TYR A 57 -25.03 7.74 -4.07
CA TYR A 57 -24.17 7.07 -3.08
C TYR A 57 -23.17 6.16 -3.79
N THR A 58 -21.96 6.11 -3.24
CA THR A 58 -20.81 5.36 -3.77
C THR A 58 -20.39 4.22 -2.86
N TRP A 59 -20.97 4.15 -1.65
CA TRP A 59 -20.69 3.11 -0.67
C TRP A 59 -21.95 2.76 0.12
N ILE A 60 -22.12 1.48 0.44
CA ILE A 60 -23.19 0.93 1.28
C ILE A 60 -22.54 0.22 2.46
N SER A 61 -23.06 0.39 3.67
CA SER A 61 -22.56 -0.36 4.83
C SER A 61 -22.82 -1.87 4.70
N PRO A 62 -22.02 -2.72 5.37
CA PRO A 62 -22.22 -4.18 5.33
C PRO A 62 -23.63 -4.63 5.76
N ASP A 63 -24.27 -3.88 6.67
CA ASP A 63 -25.64 -4.12 7.12
C ASP A 63 -26.72 -3.52 6.19
N GLN A 64 -26.31 -2.93 5.06
CA GLN A 64 -27.12 -2.27 4.03
C GLN A 64 -27.95 -1.06 4.48
N LYS A 65 -27.77 -0.57 5.72
CA LYS A 65 -28.58 0.52 6.28
C LYS A 65 -28.07 1.92 5.93
N ILE A 66 -26.75 2.08 5.84
CA ILE A 66 -26.10 3.37 5.67
C ILE A 66 -25.57 3.48 4.24
N ARG A 67 -25.82 4.62 3.61
CA ARG A 67 -25.33 4.91 2.25
C ARG A 67 -24.62 6.24 2.25
N ASN A 68 -23.40 6.26 1.76
CA ASN A 68 -22.56 7.44 1.73
C ASN A 68 -22.04 7.72 0.31
N GLN A 69 -21.79 8.99 0.02
CA GLN A 69 -21.01 9.41 -1.13
C GLN A 69 -19.63 9.78 -0.62
N ILE A 70 -18.63 8.97 -0.96
CA ILE A 70 -17.23 9.11 -0.48
C ILE A 70 -16.20 8.96 -1.60
N ASP A 71 -16.63 8.52 -2.78
CA ASP A 71 -15.80 8.38 -3.97
C ASP A 71 -16.11 9.49 -4.98
N TYR A 72 -15.08 10.22 -5.38
CA TYR A 72 -15.23 11.43 -6.18
C TYR A 72 -14.34 11.42 -7.41
N ILE A 73 -14.93 11.78 -8.54
CA ILE A 73 -14.24 12.17 -9.76
C ILE A 73 -14.08 13.68 -9.72
N MET A 74 -12.82 14.14 -9.67
CA MET A 74 -12.47 15.55 -9.69
C MET A 74 -11.94 15.93 -11.06
N VAL A 75 -12.35 17.09 -11.55
CA VAL A 75 -11.90 17.66 -12.82
C VAL A 75 -11.40 19.08 -12.61
N ASP A 76 -10.46 19.54 -13.42
CA ASP A 76 -10.07 20.96 -13.40
C ASP A 76 -11.28 21.85 -13.70
N LYS A 77 -11.40 22.97 -12.97
CA LYS A 77 -12.53 23.90 -13.06
C LYS A 77 -12.71 24.46 -14.47
N GLY A 78 -11.61 24.72 -15.19
CA GLY A 78 -11.64 25.16 -16.59
C GLY A 78 -12.10 24.07 -17.56
N GLN A 79 -12.12 22.81 -17.12
CA GLN A 79 -12.51 21.66 -17.92
C GLN A 79 -13.87 21.08 -17.55
N VAL A 80 -14.61 21.67 -16.61
CA VAL A 80 -15.95 21.18 -16.21
C VAL A 80 -16.89 20.98 -17.41
N SER A 81 -16.77 21.83 -18.45
CA SER A 81 -17.54 21.71 -19.71
C SER A 81 -17.28 20.42 -20.51
N THR A 82 -16.25 19.64 -20.19
CA THR A 82 -16.00 18.33 -20.80
C THR A 82 -16.79 17.23 -20.12
N VAL A 83 -17.25 17.42 -18.88
CA VAL A 83 -18.03 16.42 -18.17
C VAL A 83 -19.47 16.49 -18.69
N LEU A 84 -19.91 15.43 -19.37
CA LEU A 84 -21.28 15.32 -19.89
C LEU A 84 -22.23 14.73 -18.84
N ARG A 85 -21.72 13.81 -18.01
CA ARG A 85 -22.48 13.16 -16.95
C ARG A 85 -21.54 12.58 -15.91
N SER A 86 -21.94 12.56 -14.65
CA SER A 86 -21.29 11.78 -13.60
C SER A 86 -22.35 11.13 -12.70
N LYS A 87 -22.28 9.82 -12.46
CA LYS A 87 -23.25 9.07 -11.66
C LYS A 87 -22.66 7.77 -11.13
N THR A 88 -23.30 7.17 -10.12
CA THR A 88 -23.02 5.76 -9.78
C THR A 88 -23.86 4.81 -10.62
N LEU A 89 -23.40 3.56 -10.74
CA LEU A 89 -24.07 2.49 -11.48
C LEU A 89 -24.48 1.34 -10.54
N PRO A 90 -25.66 1.43 -9.90
CA PRO A 90 -26.08 0.41 -8.93
C PRO A 90 -26.38 -0.98 -9.46
N GLY A 91 -26.61 -1.11 -10.76
CA GLY A 91 -26.86 -2.41 -11.39
C GLY A 91 -25.58 -3.14 -11.83
N ALA A 92 -24.40 -2.61 -11.50
CA ALA A 92 -23.15 -3.31 -11.75
C ALA A 92 -22.96 -4.39 -10.68
N ASP A 93 -22.94 -5.65 -11.09
CA ASP A 93 -22.66 -6.77 -10.21
C ASP A 93 -21.13 -6.90 -10.04
N CYS A 94 -20.61 -6.35 -8.95
CA CYS A 94 -19.18 -6.31 -8.67
C CYS A 94 -18.82 -6.93 -7.31
N ASP A 95 -19.79 -7.56 -6.62
CA ASP A 95 -19.65 -8.19 -5.30
C ASP A 95 -18.81 -7.36 -4.31
N THR A 96 -19.14 -6.06 -4.20
CA THR A 96 -18.46 -5.08 -3.35
C THR A 96 -19.46 -4.18 -2.64
N ASP A 97 -19.06 -3.66 -1.48
CA ASP A 97 -19.77 -2.63 -0.72
C ASP A 97 -19.66 -1.22 -1.34
N HIS A 98 -18.84 -1.06 -2.40
CA HIS A 98 -18.73 0.15 -3.20
C HIS A 98 -19.56 0.08 -4.49
N MET A 99 -20.07 1.23 -4.93
CA MET A 99 -20.79 1.37 -6.20
C MET A 99 -19.86 1.94 -7.25
N LEU A 100 -19.86 1.32 -8.44
CA LEU A 100 -19.05 1.81 -9.55
C LEU A 100 -19.46 3.25 -9.92
N VAL A 101 -18.47 4.15 -9.93
CA VAL A 101 -18.64 5.58 -10.24
C VAL A 101 -18.23 5.83 -11.68
N ILE A 102 -19.12 6.42 -12.48
CA ILE A 102 -18.91 6.66 -13.92
C ILE A 102 -18.96 8.16 -14.19
N ALA A 103 -17.97 8.66 -14.93
CA ALA A 103 -18.06 9.94 -15.63
C ALA A 103 -18.01 9.71 -17.14
N ILE A 104 -18.88 10.40 -17.87
CA ILE A 104 -18.85 10.49 -19.33
C ILE A 104 -18.20 11.82 -19.69
N LEU A 105 -17.08 11.76 -20.42
CA LEU A 105 -16.27 12.92 -20.76
C LEU A 105 -16.26 13.12 -22.27
N ARG A 106 -16.42 14.37 -22.72
CA ARG A 106 -16.12 14.80 -24.09
C ARG A 106 -14.67 15.23 -24.17
N LEU A 107 -13.86 14.46 -24.88
CA LEU A 107 -12.44 14.75 -25.06
C LEU A 107 -12.26 16.04 -25.90
N LYS A 108 -11.62 17.06 -25.31
CA LYS A 108 -11.19 18.29 -26.00
C LYS A 108 -9.66 18.27 -26.18
N GLN A 109 -9.14 19.05 -27.14
CA GLN A 109 -7.69 19.19 -27.32
C GLN A 109 -7.09 19.90 -26.11
N MET A 110 -6.17 19.23 -25.41
CA MET A 110 -5.55 19.73 -24.19
C MET A 110 -4.41 20.69 -24.55
N ARG A 111 -4.40 21.90 -23.97
CA ARG A 111 -3.19 22.73 -23.85
C ARG A 111 -2.71 22.61 -22.41
N TYR A 112 -1.46 22.20 -22.20
CA TYR A 112 -0.93 21.95 -20.86
C TYR A 112 -0.20 23.19 -20.29
N PRO A 113 -0.76 23.90 -19.29
CA PRO A 113 0.03 24.81 -18.48
C PRO A 113 0.96 24.04 -17.54
N ARG A 114 2.10 24.63 -17.18
CA ARG A 114 3.02 24.06 -16.17
C ARG A 114 2.30 24.00 -14.80
N VAL A 115 2.15 22.81 -14.24
CA VAL A 115 1.61 22.59 -12.89
C VAL A 115 2.66 23.00 -11.85
N LYS A 116 2.29 23.83 -10.87
CA LYS A 116 3.13 24.12 -9.70
C LYS A 116 3.13 22.92 -8.76
N GLN A 117 4.31 22.51 -8.30
CA GLN A 117 4.46 21.38 -7.39
C GLN A 117 3.90 21.76 -6.00
N ALA A 118 3.02 20.92 -5.44
CA ALA A 118 2.52 21.13 -4.08
C ALA A 118 3.66 20.97 -3.07
N VAL A 119 3.75 21.92 -2.13
CA VAL A 119 4.75 21.90 -1.06
C VAL A 119 4.23 21.01 0.07
N ARG A 120 5.04 20.02 0.47
CA ARG A 120 4.76 19.16 1.63
C ARG A 120 5.44 19.76 2.86
N PHE A 121 4.67 20.03 3.90
CA PHE A 121 5.22 20.55 5.17
C PHE A 121 5.79 19.42 6.01
N ASP A 122 6.93 19.69 6.65
CA ASP A 122 7.61 18.80 7.59
C ASP A 122 7.13 19.13 9.00
N THR A 123 6.25 18.28 9.56
CA THR A 123 5.64 18.49 10.88
C THR A 123 6.66 18.37 12.02
N ASP A 124 7.81 17.73 11.79
CA ASP A 124 8.85 17.59 12.81
C ASP A 124 9.66 18.89 12.99
N LYS A 125 9.44 19.86 12.09
CA LYS A 125 10.02 21.21 12.16
C LYS A 125 9.03 22.26 12.67
N LEU A 126 7.91 21.83 13.27
CA LEU A 126 7.00 22.75 13.95
C LEU A 126 7.75 23.45 15.07
N SER A 127 7.91 24.77 14.93
CA SER A 127 8.60 25.62 15.90
C SER A 127 7.76 25.91 17.14
N ASP A 128 6.44 25.71 17.06
CA ASP A 128 5.53 25.89 18.19
C ASP A 128 5.46 24.62 19.06
N PRO A 129 5.91 24.67 20.32
CA PRO A 129 5.97 23.51 21.20
C PRO A 129 4.58 22.96 21.56
N GLU A 130 3.57 23.82 21.70
CA GLU A 130 2.22 23.44 22.11
C GLU A 130 1.49 22.67 21.00
N THR A 131 1.54 23.17 19.76
CA THR A 131 1.03 22.48 18.57
C THR A 131 1.75 21.15 18.35
N ALA A 132 3.08 21.12 18.52
CA ALA A 132 3.84 19.87 18.42
C ALA A 132 3.43 18.86 19.51
N GLN A 133 3.12 19.32 20.72
CA GLN A 133 2.63 18.49 21.81
C GLN A 133 1.22 17.93 21.51
N ILE A 134 0.30 18.76 21.01
CA ILE A 134 -1.07 18.37 20.64
C ILE A 134 -1.04 17.29 19.54
N VAL A 135 -0.24 17.49 18.48
CA VAL A 135 -0.08 16.50 17.40
C VAL A 135 0.49 15.18 17.91
N LYS A 136 1.36 15.21 18.94
CA LYS A 136 1.90 14.01 19.60
C LYS A 136 0.86 13.32 20.49
N VAL A 137 0.00 14.08 21.19
CA VAL A 137 -1.03 13.54 22.09
C VAL A 137 -2.21 12.95 21.31
N GLU A 138 -2.64 13.53 20.19
CA GLU A 138 -3.71 12.95 19.36
C GLU A 138 -3.33 11.59 18.76
N ARG A 139 -2.04 11.37 18.47
CA ARG A 139 -1.51 10.06 18.05
C ARG A 139 -1.60 9.00 19.14
N ARG A 140 -1.82 9.41 20.40
CA ARG A 140 -1.85 8.52 21.56
C ARG A 140 -3.24 8.00 21.92
N ILE A 141 -4.25 8.24 21.09
CA ILE A 141 -5.62 7.87 21.35
C ILE A 141 -6.10 6.89 20.27
N THR A 142 -6.59 5.72 20.67
CA THR A 142 -7.10 4.69 19.75
C THR A 142 -8.53 4.30 20.15
N LYS A 143 -9.33 3.73 19.25
CA LYS A 143 -10.64 3.13 19.57
C LYS A 143 -10.56 1.62 19.71
N ASP A 144 -11.30 1.07 20.67
CA ASP A 144 -11.55 -0.37 20.75
C ASP A 144 -12.46 -0.86 19.60
N LYS A 145 -12.87 -2.13 19.62
CA LYS A 145 -13.77 -2.69 18.60
C LYS A 145 -15.19 -2.15 18.71
N ASP A 146 -15.61 -1.74 19.90
CA ASP A 146 -16.95 -1.25 20.21
C ASP A 146 -17.08 0.28 20.03
N GLY A 147 -15.97 0.95 19.71
CA GLY A 147 -15.89 2.37 19.40
C GLY A 147 -15.53 3.27 20.58
N ASN A 148 -15.23 2.69 21.76
CA ASN A 148 -14.81 3.42 22.95
C ASN A 148 -13.36 3.88 22.81
N THR A 149 -13.04 4.98 23.50
CA THR A 149 -11.72 5.60 23.41
C THR A 149 -10.76 4.98 24.43
N ILE A 150 -9.65 4.45 23.93
CA ILE A 150 -8.52 3.92 24.70
C ILE A 150 -7.42 4.98 24.73
N THR A 151 -6.89 5.23 25.92
CA THR A 151 -5.79 6.19 26.15
C THR A 151 -4.58 5.56 26.86
N GLU A 152 -4.78 4.41 27.51
CA GLU A 152 -3.71 3.69 28.21
C GLU A 152 -2.77 2.96 27.23
N PRO A 153 -1.43 3.16 27.32
CA PRO A 153 -0.47 2.58 26.38
C PRO A 153 -0.54 1.06 26.25
N GLU A 154 -0.76 0.34 27.34
CA GLU A 154 -0.84 -1.13 27.34
C GLU A 154 -2.09 -1.63 26.59
N GLU A 155 -3.22 -0.99 26.81
CA GLU A 155 -4.48 -1.30 26.13
C GLU A 155 -4.42 -0.96 24.64
N ILE A 156 -3.73 0.13 24.28
CA ILE A 156 -3.51 0.51 22.88
C ILE A 156 -2.61 -0.53 22.19
N LEU A 157 -1.52 -0.96 22.83
CA LEU A 157 -0.69 -2.04 22.29
C LEU A 157 -1.48 -3.35 22.14
N LYS A 158 -2.35 -3.68 23.10
CA LYS A 158 -3.24 -4.84 22.99
C LYS A 158 -4.19 -4.70 21.80
N ARG A 159 -4.80 -3.53 21.61
CA ARG A 159 -5.70 -3.22 20.49
C ARG A 159 -5.00 -3.34 19.13
N TRP A 160 -3.76 -2.88 19.04
CA TRP A 160 -2.91 -3.04 17.84
C TRP A 160 -2.56 -4.50 17.59
N ASN A 161 -2.24 -5.28 18.63
CA ASN A 161 -1.99 -6.71 18.49
C ASN A 161 -3.23 -7.46 18.01
N GLU A 162 -4.40 -7.13 18.54
CA GLU A 162 -5.67 -7.69 18.06
C GLU A 162 -5.93 -7.32 16.59
N TYR A 163 -5.72 -6.06 16.21
CA TYR A 163 -5.84 -5.64 14.82
C TYR A 163 -4.88 -6.39 13.90
N GLY A 164 -3.61 -6.49 14.29
CA GLY A 164 -2.59 -7.24 13.56
C GLY A 164 -2.95 -8.70 13.41
N LYS A 165 -3.44 -9.36 14.48
CA LYS A 165 -3.96 -10.72 14.40
C LYS A 165 -5.07 -10.81 13.36
N THR A 166 -6.10 -9.97 13.42
CA THR A 166 -7.19 -10.00 12.43
C THR A 166 -6.71 -9.76 10.99
N LEU A 167 -5.76 -8.84 10.81
CA LEU A 167 -5.19 -8.51 9.51
C LEU A 167 -4.45 -9.70 8.88
N PHE A 168 -3.75 -10.50 9.69
CA PHE A 168 -2.93 -11.62 9.23
C PHE A 168 -3.55 -13.00 9.45
N SER A 169 -4.61 -13.14 10.25
CA SER A 169 -5.27 -14.43 10.55
C SER A 169 -6.25 -14.88 9.47
N GLY A 170 -6.76 -13.97 8.65
CA GLY A 170 -7.63 -14.30 7.51
C GLY A 170 -6.92 -14.98 6.34
N LEU A 171 -5.63 -15.31 6.49
CA LEU A 171 -4.77 -15.88 5.47
C LEU A 171 -4.58 -17.40 5.60
N SER A 172 -4.99 -18.01 6.70
CA SER A 172 -4.93 -19.47 6.83
C SER A 172 -6.10 -20.09 6.06
N ASP A 173 -5.81 -20.57 4.85
CA ASP A 173 -6.59 -21.68 4.32
C ASP A 173 -6.37 -22.85 5.28
N GLY A 174 -7.46 -23.47 5.73
CA GLY A 174 -7.40 -24.55 6.71
C GLY A 174 -6.29 -25.56 6.40
N ASN A 175 -5.39 -25.75 7.37
CA ASN A 175 -4.44 -26.87 7.54
C ASN A 175 -3.49 -27.29 6.39
N GLU A 176 -3.55 -26.76 5.18
CA GLU A 176 -2.52 -27.04 4.15
C GLU A 176 -1.35 -26.06 4.27
N LYS A 177 -0.54 -26.17 5.34
CA LYS A 177 0.81 -25.60 5.28
C LYS A 177 1.60 -26.42 4.26
N LEU A 178 1.92 -25.82 3.12
CA LEU A 178 2.90 -26.38 2.20
C LEU A 178 4.20 -26.59 2.99
N ARG A 179 4.52 -27.84 3.28
CA ARG A 179 5.78 -28.14 3.97
C ARG A 179 6.91 -27.85 2.99
N PRO A 180 8.01 -27.22 3.43
CA PRO A 180 9.21 -27.08 2.59
C PRO A 180 9.66 -28.41 1.96
N GLU A 181 9.34 -29.53 2.63
CA GLU A 181 9.58 -30.92 2.22
C GLU A 181 8.76 -31.37 0.99
N GLU A 182 7.59 -30.78 0.74
CA GLU A 182 6.74 -31.11 -0.41
C GLU A 182 7.25 -30.42 -1.69
N LEU A 183 7.91 -29.27 -1.57
CA LEU A 183 8.61 -28.57 -2.67
C LEU A 183 10.00 -29.18 -2.96
N LEU A 184 10.49 -30.07 -2.10
CA LEU A 184 11.86 -30.60 -2.15
C LEU A 184 12.04 -31.78 -3.09
N VAL A 185 10.96 -32.40 -3.57
CA VAL A 185 11.03 -33.70 -4.25
C VAL A 185 11.89 -33.63 -5.52
N ASN A 186 12.05 -32.45 -6.15
CA ASN A 186 12.83 -32.25 -7.39
C ASN A 186 13.61 -30.92 -7.45
N ALA A 187 14.01 -30.31 -6.33
CA ALA A 187 14.69 -29.01 -6.38
C ALA A 187 16.13 -29.15 -6.92
N GLU A 188 16.37 -28.71 -8.16
CA GLU A 188 17.73 -28.56 -8.71
C GLU A 188 18.57 -27.68 -7.78
N THR A 189 19.83 -28.07 -7.55
CA THR A 189 20.72 -27.31 -6.67
C THR A 189 21.14 -26.00 -7.32
N GLU A 190 20.85 -24.88 -6.66
CA GLU A 190 21.35 -23.56 -7.04
C GLU A 190 22.80 -23.36 -6.55
N PRO A 191 23.67 -22.72 -7.35
CA PRO A 191 25.04 -22.43 -6.94
C PRO A 191 25.06 -21.54 -5.70
N LEU A 192 26.06 -21.73 -4.82
CA LEU A 192 26.20 -20.89 -3.62
C LEU A 192 26.35 -19.40 -3.99
N PRO A 193 25.90 -18.48 -3.12
CA PRO A 193 26.15 -17.06 -3.29
C PRO A 193 27.65 -16.76 -3.39
N LEU A 194 28.04 -15.99 -4.40
CA LEU A 194 29.41 -15.52 -4.52
C LEU A 194 29.66 -14.38 -3.53
N LEU A 195 30.92 -14.22 -3.10
CA LEU A 195 31.32 -13.07 -2.27
C LEU A 195 30.99 -11.74 -2.95
N ASP A 196 31.11 -11.67 -4.28
CA ASP A 196 30.78 -10.47 -5.06
C ASP A 196 29.28 -10.19 -5.11
N GLU A 197 28.41 -11.22 -5.10
CA GLU A 197 26.96 -11.04 -4.97
C GLU A 197 26.62 -10.42 -3.61
N VAL A 198 27.28 -10.89 -2.55
CA VAL A 198 27.13 -10.32 -1.19
C VAL A 198 27.62 -8.87 -1.14
N LYS A 199 28.81 -8.60 -1.69
CA LYS A 199 29.36 -7.22 -1.79
C LYS A 199 28.40 -6.31 -2.58
N ALA A 200 27.82 -6.79 -3.68
CA ALA A 200 26.84 -6.04 -4.46
C ALA A 200 25.56 -5.77 -3.66
N ALA A 201 25.00 -6.78 -3.01
CA ALA A 201 23.79 -6.66 -2.20
C ALA A 201 23.97 -5.69 -1.02
N VAL A 202 25.12 -5.71 -0.34
CA VAL A 202 25.44 -4.75 0.74
C VAL A 202 25.52 -3.32 0.21
N ARG A 203 26.07 -3.09 -0.99
CA ARG A 203 26.10 -1.76 -1.62
C ARG A 203 24.69 -1.26 -1.97
N GLU A 204 23.79 -2.16 -2.39
CA GLU A 204 22.41 -1.85 -2.77
C GLU A 204 21.54 -1.43 -1.56
N LEU A 205 21.91 -1.81 -0.33
CA LEU A 205 21.21 -1.37 0.87
C LEU A 205 21.07 0.15 0.91
N LYS A 206 19.85 0.66 1.13
CA LYS A 206 19.61 2.09 1.25
C LYS A 206 20.13 2.61 2.59
N SER A 207 20.86 3.73 2.55
CA SER A 207 21.32 4.42 3.76
C SER A 207 20.19 5.23 4.41
N ARG A 208 20.34 5.52 5.71
CA ARG A 208 19.43 6.28 6.58
C ARG A 208 18.03 5.63 6.67
N LYS A 209 18.00 4.30 6.67
CA LYS A 209 16.78 3.50 6.86
C LYS A 209 16.75 2.93 8.27
N ALA A 210 15.56 2.87 8.86
CA ALA A 210 15.36 2.31 10.19
C ALA A 210 15.81 0.84 10.22
N PRO A 211 16.59 0.43 11.24
CA PRO A 211 16.98 -0.96 11.44
C PRO A 211 15.77 -1.82 11.85
N GLY A 212 15.93 -3.14 11.78
CA GLY A 212 14.98 -4.07 12.38
C GLY A 212 15.20 -4.19 13.89
N LEU A 213 14.64 -5.23 14.49
CA LEU A 213 14.76 -5.51 15.94
C LEU A 213 16.21 -5.77 16.40
N ASP A 214 17.11 -6.12 15.48
CA ASP A 214 18.54 -6.29 15.78
C ASP A 214 19.27 -4.95 16.03
N GLY A 215 18.64 -3.82 15.69
CA GLY A 215 19.23 -2.50 15.85
C GLY A 215 20.43 -2.23 14.95
N ILE A 216 20.71 -3.08 13.94
CA ILE A 216 21.87 -2.94 13.07
C ILE A 216 21.51 -2.10 11.83
N PRO A 217 22.07 -0.88 11.70
CA PRO A 217 21.87 -0.06 10.50
C PRO A 217 22.58 -0.65 9.29
N GLY A 218 22.04 -0.40 8.09
CA GLY A 218 22.66 -0.86 6.85
C GLY A 218 24.07 -0.29 6.63
N GLU A 219 24.35 0.90 7.16
CA GLU A 219 25.68 1.53 7.15
C GLU A 219 26.73 0.66 7.82
N VAL A 220 26.40 0.04 8.95
CA VAL A 220 27.35 -0.83 9.65
C VAL A 220 27.80 -1.95 8.72
N LEU A 221 26.85 -2.59 8.02
CA LEU A 221 27.13 -3.64 7.03
C LEU A 221 28.01 -3.16 5.87
N LYS A 222 27.90 -1.89 5.47
CA LYS A 222 28.74 -1.30 4.43
C LYS A 222 30.18 -1.05 4.88
N PHE A 223 30.43 -0.92 6.17
CA PHE A 223 31.74 -0.57 6.75
C PHE A 223 32.41 -1.69 7.56
N VAL A 224 31.88 -2.93 7.54
CA VAL A 224 32.45 -4.07 8.32
C VAL A 224 33.84 -4.54 7.89
N GLY A 225 34.40 -3.99 6.80
CA GLY A 225 35.68 -4.41 6.24
C GLY A 225 35.66 -5.81 5.61
N GLU A 226 36.81 -6.27 5.12
CA GLU A 226 36.90 -7.53 4.36
C GLU A 226 36.60 -8.76 5.23
N SER A 227 37.10 -8.79 6.47
CA SER A 227 36.83 -9.89 7.41
C SER A 227 35.34 -10.02 7.75
N GLY A 228 34.67 -8.89 7.98
CA GLY A 228 33.23 -8.87 8.21
C GLY A 228 32.43 -9.26 6.98
N MET A 229 32.85 -8.84 5.79
CA MET A 229 32.22 -9.24 4.53
C MET A 229 32.30 -10.75 4.30
N LYS A 230 33.45 -11.36 4.60
CA LYS A 230 33.62 -12.82 4.57
C LYS A 230 32.73 -13.54 5.58
N ALA A 231 32.53 -12.95 6.77
CA ALA A 231 31.62 -13.52 7.77
C ALA A 231 30.15 -13.45 7.31
N ILE A 232 29.71 -12.34 6.70
CA ILE A 232 28.37 -12.21 6.11
C ILE A 232 28.19 -13.24 4.99
N HIS A 233 29.19 -13.36 4.10
CA HIS A 233 29.17 -14.34 3.02
C HIS A 233 29.06 -15.77 3.53
N HIS A 234 29.87 -16.15 4.52
CA HIS A 234 29.79 -17.46 5.15
C HIS A 234 28.39 -17.73 5.74
N LEU A 235 27.80 -16.74 6.40
CA LEU A 235 26.44 -16.86 6.93
C LEU A 235 25.40 -17.03 5.81
N CYS A 236 25.50 -16.26 4.72
CA CYS A 236 24.64 -16.41 3.55
C CYS A 236 24.76 -17.81 2.93
N CYS A 237 25.97 -18.34 2.74
CA CYS A 237 26.20 -19.69 2.22
C CYS A 237 25.60 -20.76 3.15
N LYS A 238 25.82 -20.65 4.47
CA LYS A 238 25.28 -21.59 5.44
C LYS A 238 23.74 -21.63 5.43
N ILE A 239 23.10 -20.45 5.33
CA ILE A 239 21.64 -20.35 5.22
C ILE A 239 21.16 -20.92 3.89
N TRP A 240 21.90 -20.67 2.81
CA TRP A 240 21.62 -21.22 1.48
C TRP A 240 21.56 -22.74 1.55
N GLU A 241 22.66 -23.38 1.97
CA GLU A 241 22.81 -24.84 2.06
C GLU A 241 21.75 -25.52 2.94
N THR A 242 21.51 -24.96 4.12
CA THR A 242 20.57 -25.53 5.09
C THR A 242 19.12 -25.19 4.79
N CYS A 243 18.86 -24.16 3.98
CA CYS A 243 17.57 -23.48 3.84
C CYS A 243 16.95 -23.02 5.17
N GLN A 244 17.74 -22.89 6.24
CA GLN A 244 17.28 -22.52 7.57
C GLN A 244 17.69 -21.09 7.91
N TRP A 245 16.70 -20.21 8.06
CA TRP A 245 16.92 -18.81 8.42
C TRP A 245 17.11 -18.66 9.93
N PRO A 246 18.07 -17.83 10.39
CA PRO A 246 18.22 -17.49 11.80
C PRO A 246 16.92 -16.89 12.34
N THR A 247 16.53 -17.27 13.57
CA THR A 247 15.30 -16.77 14.20
C THR A 247 15.25 -15.24 14.21
N HIS A 248 16.37 -14.56 14.47
CA HIS A 248 16.47 -13.10 14.44
C HIS A 248 16.19 -12.50 13.06
N TRP A 249 16.49 -13.20 11.96
CA TRP A 249 16.22 -12.74 10.60
C TRP A 249 14.77 -12.98 10.17
N LYS A 250 14.07 -13.88 10.87
CA LYS A 250 12.64 -14.13 10.73
C LYS A 250 11.80 -13.22 11.63
N SER A 251 12.42 -12.49 12.54
CA SER A 251 11.76 -11.51 13.40
C SER A 251 11.64 -10.15 12.70
N GLN A 252 10.44 -9.57 12.74
CA GLN A 252 10.11 -8.30 12.14
C GLN A 252 9.51 -7.35 13.18
N GLU A 253 9.55 -6.06 12.87
CA GLU A 253 8.86 -5.05 13.66
C GLU A 253 7.85 -4.30 12.79
N PHE A 254 6.59 -4.32 13.22
CA PHE A 254 5.53 -3.58 12.56
C PHE A 254 5.42 -2.18 13.13
N VAL A 255 5.68 -1.20 12.29
CA VAL A 255 5.44 0.23 12.56
C VAL A 255 4.16 0.64 11.86
N MET A 256 3.24 1.22 12.61
CA MET A 256 1.95 1.69 12.09
C MET A 256 2.08 3.13 11.59
N LEU A 257 1.98 3.33 10.28
CA LEU A 257 2.04 4.65 9.65
C LEU A 257 0.63 5.11 9.25
N HIS A 258 0.17 6.23 9.81
CA HIS A 258 -1.13 6.79 9.46
C HIS A 258 -1.20 7.14 7.96
N LYS A 259 -2.19 6.57 7.25
CA LYS A 259 -2.40 6.78 5.81
C LYS A 259 -3.28 8.01 5.54
N GLY A 260 -4.16 8.35 6.48
CA GLY A 260 -5.19 9.38 6.35
C GLY A 260 -6.45 8.95 7.10
N GLY A 261 -7.43 9.83 7.25
CA GLY A 261 -8.66 9.52 7.97
C GLY A 261 -8.55 9.64 9.50
N ASN A 262 -9.39 8.94 10.27
CA ASN A 262 -9.52 9.16 11.71
C ASN A 262 -8.33 8.51 12.39
N ILE A 263 -7.53 9.32 13.08
CA ILE A 263 -6.31 8.89 13.75
C ILE A 263 -6.55 7.85 14.84
N LYS A 264 -7.78 7.75 15.35
CA LYS A 264 -8.15 6.80 16.41
C LYS A 264 -8.50 5.40 15.89
N ASP A 265 -8.70 5.23 14.58
CA ASP A 265 -9.10 3.95 14.00
C ASP A 265 -7.88 3.22 13.40
N CYS A 266 -7.60 2.00 13.87
CA CYS A 266 -6.50 1.17 13.40
C CYS A 266 -6.57 0.86 11.89
N SER A 267 -7.77 0.85 11.29
CA SER A 267 -7.94 0.56 9.86
C SER A 267 -7.29 1.61 8.94
N ASN A 268 -7.12 2.83 9.45
CA ASN A 268 -6.55 3.99 8.77
C ASN A 268 -5.01 4.03 8.78
N TYR A 269 -4.36 3.00 9.32
CA TYR A 269 -2.92 2.90 9.38
C TYR A 269 -2.42 1.83 8.42
N ARG A 270 -1.24 2.10 7.86
CA ARG A 270 -0.46 1.18 7.07
C ARG A 270 0.57 0.50 7.95
N THR A 271 0.51 -0.82 7.99
CA THR A 271 1.54 -1.63 8.64
C THR A 271 2.81 -1.65 7.79
N ILE A 272 3.93 -1.21 8.35
CA ILE A 272 5.26 -1.27 7.71
C ILE A 272 6.11 -2.27 8.48
N ALA A 273 6.60 -3.31 7.79
CA ALA A 273 7.51 -4.28 8.37
C ALA A 273 8.97 -3.81 8.26
N LEU A 274 9.60 -3.57 9.40
CA LEU A 274 11.05 -3.40 9.50
C LEU A 274 11.69 -4.77 9.70
N ILE A 275 12.52 -5.16 8.73
CA ILE A 275 13.28 -6.40 8.75
C ILE A 275 14.78 -6.10 8.90
N SER A 276 15.52 -7.05 9.49
CA SER A 276 16.98 -6.98 9.62
C SER A 276 17.65 -6.63 8.29
N HIS A 277 18.59 -5.69 8.31
CA HIS A 277 19.38 -5.37 7.11
C HIS A 277 20.25 -6.55 6.66
N SER A 278 20.70 -7.37 7.60
CA SER A 278 21.46 -8.58 7.29
C SER A 278 20.60 -9.60 6.54
N SER A 279 19.34 -9.76 6.95
CA SER A 279 18.34 -10.56 6.21
C SER A 279 18.08 -10.00 4.80
N LYS A 280 17.99 -8.66 4.66
CA LYS A 280 17.85 -8.00 3.35
C LYS A 280 18.98 -8.32 2.38
N VAL A 281 20.22 -8.48 2.86
CA VAL A 281 21.35 -8.83 1.98
C VAL A 281 21.05 -10.12 1.23
N LEU A 282 20.63 -11.18 1.94
CA LEU A 282 20.30 -12.45 1.31
C LEU A 282 19.05 -12.35 0.42
N LEU A 283 18.04 -11.59 0.84
CA LEU A 283 16.84 -11.32 0.02
C LEU A 283 17.16 -10.59 -1.30
N ILE A 284 18.11 -9.65 -1.28
CA ILE A 284 18.56 -8.95 -2.49
C ILE A 284 19.26 -9.93 -3.44
N ILE A 285 20.07 -10.86 -2.93
CA ILE A 285 20.71 -11.90 -3.74
C ILE A 285 19.65 -12.80 -4.39
N ILE A 286 18.69 -13.30 -3.60
CA ILE A 286 17.58 -14.12 -4.11
C ILE A 286 16.77 -13.35 -5.17
N LEU A 287 16.42 -12.09 -4.89
CA LEU A 287 15.70 -11.24 -5.84
C LEU A 287 16.47 -11.06 -7.14
N ASN A 288 17.77 -10.79 -7.08
CA ASN A 288 18.60 -10.56 -8.27
C ASN A 288 18.70 -11.82 -9.14
N ARG A 289 18.69 -13.02 -8.55
CA ARG A 289 18.62 -14.28 -9.31
C ARG A 289 17.24 -14.53 -9.92
N LEU A 290 16.17 -14.19 -9.21
CA LEU A 290 14.80 -14.33 -9.74
C LEU A 290 14.45 -13.27 -10.79
N LYS A 291 15.14 -12.12 -10.78
CA LYS A 291 14.78 -10.94 -11.57
C LYS A 291 14.63 -11.19 -13.05
N SER A 292 15.53 -11.96 -13.66
CA SER A 292 15.45 -12.27 -15.09
C SER A 292 14.17 -13.02 -15.44
N LYS A 293 13.78 -13.99 -14.61
CA LYS A 293 12.54 -14.77 -14.81
C LYS A 293 11.32 -13.90 -14.52
N ILE A 294 11.34 -13.08 -13.47
CA ILE A 294 10.25 -12.11 -13.19
C ILE A 294 10.01 -11.20 -14.41
N GLU A 295 11.07 -10.62 -14.99
CA GLU A 295 10.92 -9.73 -16.15
C GLU A 295 10.40 -10.41 -17.41
N GLN A 296 10.64 -11.71 -17.59
CA GLN A 296 10.07 -12.51 -18.69
C GLN A 296 8.56 -12.74 -18.53
N GLU A 297 8.10 -12.87 -17.29
CA GLU A 297 6.69 -13.15 -16.98
C GLU A 297 5.84 -11.88 -16.87
N LEU A 298 6.45 -10.71 -16.63
CA LEU A 298 5.75 -9.45 -16.50
C LEU A 298 5.36 -8.85 -17.86
N SER A 299 4.07 -8.62 -18.06
CA SER A 299 3.53 -7.88 -19.21
C SER A 299 4.17 -6.50 -19.38
N ASP A 300 4.29 -6.04 -20.63
CA ASP A 300 4.71 -4.68 -20.93
C ASP A 300 3.76 -3.59 -20.39
N CYS A 301 2.53 -3.95 -20.07
CA CYS A 301 1.57 -3.03 -19.45
C CYS A 301 1.82 -2.84 -17.94
N GLN A 302 2.69 -3.65 -17.32
CA GLN A 302 3.07 -3.48 -15.92
C GLN A 302 4.24 -2.50 -15.79
N ALA A 303 4.02 -1.40 -15.06
CA ALA A 303 5.06 -0.41 -14.75
C ALA A 303 5.49 -0.42 -13.28
N GLY A 304 4.63 -0.86 -12.37
CA GLY A 304 4.91 -0.85 -10.93
C GLY A 304 6.14 -1.71 -10.58
N TYR A 305 7.04 -1.17 -9.75
CA TYR A 305 8.24 -1.84 -9.25
C TYR A 305 9.25 -2.32 -10.30
N ARG A 306 9.15 -1.84 -11.55
CA ARG A 306 10.11 -2.17 -12.62
C ARG A 306 11.10 -1.03 -12.87
N ILE A 307 12.33 -1.38 -13.23
CA ILE A 307 13.36 -0.40 -13.56
C ILE A 307 13.01 0.23 -14.92
N HIS A 308 13.27 1.54 -15.07
CA HIS A 308 13.01 2.31 -16.29
C HIS A 308 11.53 2.37 -16.73
N ARG A 309 10.59 2.04 -15.83
CA ARG A 309 9.16 2.24 -16.04
C ARG A 309 8.56 3.01 -14.88
N GLY A 310 7.69 3.95 -15.18
CA GLY A 310 7.05 4.80 -14.20
C GLY A 310 5.62 5.17 -14.57
N THR A 311 4.99 5.93 -13.68
CA THR A 311 3.63 6.43 -13.88
C THR A 311 3.52 7.39 -15.06
N ILE A 312 4.61 8.09 -15.41
CA ILE A 312 4.68 9.00 -16.55
C ILE A 312 4.56 8.21 -17.87
N ASP A 313 5.20 7.05 -17.98
CA ASP A 313 5.13 6.23 -19.19
C ASP A 313 3.71 5.70 -19.42
N MET A 314 3.06 5.23 -18.35
CA MET A 314 1.67 4.76 -18.42
C MET A 314 0.69 5.91 -18.73
N LEU A 315 0.96 7.12 -18.22
CA LEU A 315 0.19 8.31 -18.56
C LEU A 315 0.35 8.67 -20.05
N PHE A 316 1.57 8.57 -20.60
CA PHE A 316 1.82 8.81 -22.01
C PHE A 316 1.11 7.78 -22.90
N VAL A 317 1.14 6.49 -22.54
CA VAL A 317 0.37 5.45 -23.25
C VAL A 317 -1.12 5.77 -23.25
N LEU A 318 -1.67 6.17 -22.09
CA LEU A 318 -3.08 6.57 -21.99
C LEU A 318 -3.40 7.77 -22.89
N GLN A 319 -2.49 8.75 -22.99
CA GLN A 319 -2.64 9.90 -23.90
C GLN A 319 -2.68 9.46 -25.36
N ILE A 320 -1.75 8.61 -25.81
CA ILE A 320 -1.75 8.09 -27.19
C ILE A 320 -3.04 7.33 -27.50
N LEU A 321 -3.50 6.47 -26.58
CA LEU A 321 -4.76 5.74 -26.76
C LEU A 321 -5.94 6.69 -26.90
N THR A 322 -5.99 7.72 -26.05
CA THR A 322 -7.03 8.76 -26.08
C THR A 322 -7.02 9.52 -27.41
N GLU A 323 -5.83 9.88 -27.92
CA GLU A 323 -5.68 10.56 -29.22
C GLU A 323 -6.09 9.67 -30.40
N LYS A 324 -5.68 8.39 -30.40
CA LYS A 324 -6.05 7.44 -31.45
C LYS A 324 -7.57 7.22 -31.49
N VAL A 325 -8.19 6.92 -30.35
CA VAL A 325 -9.65 6.70 -30.28
C VAL A 325 -10.40 7.93 -30.78
N ARG A 326 -9.93 9.13 -30.42
CA ARG A 326 -10.50 10.39 -30.94
C ARG A 326 -10.34 10.55 -32.45
N ASN A 327 -9.17 10.21 -33.02
CA ASN A 327 -8.93 10.35 -34.46
C ASN A 327 -9.84 9.44 -35.30
N PHE A 328 -10.28 8.31 -34.74
CA PHE A 328 -11.21 7.39 -35.39
C PHE A 328 -12.67 7.62 -34.97
N ASP A 329 -12.97 8.69 -34.22
CA ASP A 329 -14.30 9.00 -33.70
C ASP A 329 -14.97 7.82 -32.96
N GLN A 330 -14.17 7.10 -32.17
CA GLN A 330 -14.64 5.96 -31.39
C GLN A 330 -14.86 6.34 -29.92
N GLU A 331 -15.64 5.51 -29.22
CA GLU A 331 -15.81 5.62 -27.77
C GLU A 331 -14.70 4.86 -27.03
N MET A 332 -14.15 5.47 -25.98
CA MET A 332 -13.18 4.84 -25.07
C MET A 332 -13.81 4.62 -23.70
N TYR A 333 -13.64 3.42 -23.16
CA TYR A 333 -14.00 3.09 -21.78
C TYR A 333 -12.72 2.89 -20.97
N ILE A 334 -12.58 3.62 -19.86
CA ILE A 334 -11.44 3.49 -18.95
C ILE A 334 -11.95 3.08 -17.58
N THR A 335 -11.47 1.93 -17.09
CA THR A 335 -11.82 1.39 -15.78
C THR A 335 -10.59 1.39 -14.88
N PHE A 336 -10.74 1.96 -13.69
CA PHE A 336 -9.71 1.95 -12.65
C PHE A 336 -10.10 0.94 -11.57
N ILE A 337 -9.19 0.01 -11.27
CA ILE A 337 -9.36 -1.03 -10.25
C ILE A 337 -8.30 -0.81 -9.18
N ASP A 338 -8.74 -0.70 -7.92
CA ASP A 338 -7.85 -0.63 -6.76
C ASP A 338 -8.18 -1.78 -5.81
N TYR A 339 -7.16 -2.51 -5.40
CA TYR A 339 -7.32 -3.66 -4.51
C TYR A 339 -7.07 -3.24 -3.06
N SER A 340 -7.98 -3.61 -2.17
CA SER A 340 -7.82 -3.31 -0.74
C SER A 340 -6.73 -4.17 -0.11
N LYS A 341 -5.78 -3.52 0.58
CA LYS A 341 -4.75 -4.17 1.42
C LYS A 341 -3.98 -5.33 0.76
N VAL A 342 -3.63 -5.20 -0.52
CA VAL A 342 -3.02 -6.26 -1.34
C VAL A 342 -1.90 -7.03 -0.64
N PHE A 343 -0.93 -6.34 -0.01
CA PHE A 343 0.22 -7.00 0.62
C PHE A 343 -0.14 -7.78 1.89
N ASP A 344 -1.18 -7.34 2.58
CA ASP A 344 -1.65 -7.98 3.80
C ASP A 344 -2.58 -9.16 3.47
N SER A 345 -3.24 -9.15 2.29
CA SER A 345 -4.21 -10.16 1.88
C SER A 345 -3.63 -11.30 1.02
N VAL A 346 -2.32 -11.31 0.72
CA VAL A 346 -1.72 -12.38 -0.10
C VAL A 346 -1.65 -13.69 0.68
N LYS A 347 -2.29 -14.73 0.15
CA LYS A 347 -2.14 -16.11 0.63
C LYS A 347 -0.80 -16.69 0.16
N HIS A 348 0.16 -16.85 1.07
CA HIS A 348 1.52 -17.27 0.71
C HIS A 348 1.57 -18.65 0.04
N ASN A 349 0.75 -19.61 0.49
CA ASN A 349 0.70 -20.94 -0.13
C ASN A 349 0.32 -20.87 -1.62
N HIS A 350 -0.68 -20.06 -1.97
CA HIS A 350 -1.05 -19.83 -3.36
C HIS A 350 0.08 -19.14 -4.14
N LEU A 351 0.72 -18.13 -3.54
CA LEU A 351 1.88 -17.47 -4.16
C LEU A 351 2.99 -18.46 -4.49
N PHE A 352 3.36 -19.35 -3.57
CA PHE A 352 4.42 -20.34 -3.78
C PHE A 352 4.03 -21.39 -4.84
N LYS A 353 2.78 -21.88 -4.83
CA LYS A 353 2.26 -22.78 -5.88
C LYS A 353 2.31 -22.09 -7.25
N THR A 354 1.92 -20.82 -7.33
CA THR A 354 1.99 -20.05 -8.58
C THR A 354 3.44 -19.88 -9.04
N MET A 355 4.40 -19.63 -8.15
CA MET A 355 5.82 -19.55 -8.52
C MET A 355 6.35 -20.86 -9.10
N ASP A 356 6.00 -22.00 -8.49
CA ASP A 356 6.39 -23.33 -9.00
C ASP A 356 5.77 -23.59 -10.38
N LEU A 357 4.47 -23.32 -10.56
CA LEU A 357 3.78 -23.46 -11.85
C LEU A 357 4.35 -22.56 -12.96
N MET A 358 4.88 -21.38 -12.61
CA MET A 358 5.54 -20.46 -13.55
C MET A 358 6.98 -20.87 -13.87
N GLY A 359 7.50 -21.93 -13.24
CA GLY A 359 8.84 -22.45 -13.45
C GLY A 359 9.94 -21.57 -12.85
N PHE A 360 9.68 -20.94 -11.70
CA PHE A 360 10.76 -20.34 -10.91
C PHE A 360 11.61 -21.44 -10.25
N PRO A 361 12.92 -21.21 -10.01
CA PRO A 361 13.77 -22.24 -9.41
C PRO A 361 13.27 -22.68 -8.02
N ASN A 362 12.94 -23.97 -7.89
CA ASN A 362 12.33 -24.53 -6.68
C ASN A 362 13.20 -24.37 -5.43
N TYR A 363 14.52 -24.37 -5.60
CA TYR A 363 15.45 -24.09 -4.50
C TYR A 363 15.31 -22.66 -3.95
N LEU A 364 15.13 -21.66 -4.81
CA LEU A 364 14.91 -20.27 -4.39
C LEU A 364 13.52 -20.10 -3.76
N ILE A 365 12.49 -20.75 -4.29
CA ILE A 365 11.15 -20.80 -3.67
C ILE A 365 11.27 -21.37 -2.26
N LYS A 366 11.97 -22.49 -2.08
CA LYS A 366 12.19 -23.12 -0.77
C LYS A 366 12.86 -22.17 0.22
N LEU A 367 13.89 -21.43 -0.20
CA LEU A 367 14.53 -20.42 0.66
C LEU A 367 13.53 -19.36 1.11
N ILE A 368 12.65 -18.89 0.21
CA ILE A 368 11.61 -17.92 0.55
C ILE A 368 10.59 -18.54 1.52
N VAL A 369 10.11 -19.77 1.27
CA VAL A 369 9.20 -20.49 2.18
C VAL A 369 9.81 -20.60 3.58
N GLY A 370 11.10 -20.91 3.68
CA GLY A 370 11.83 -21.01 4.96
C GLY A 370 11.88 -19.69 5.74
N LEU A 371 11.86 -18.54 5.06
CA LEU A 371 11.81 -17.22 5.69
C LEU A 371 10.42 -16.89 6.25
N TYR A 372 9.38 -17.24 5.49
CA TYR A 372 7.99 -17.00 5.89
C TYR A 372 7.51 -18.01 6.95
N SER A 373 8.15 -19.18 7.03
CA SER A 373 7.88 -20.20 8.06
C SER A 373 8.29 -19.73 9.46
N ASP A 374 7.35 -19.73 10.40
CA ASP A 374 7.54 -19.27 11.78
C ASP A 374 8.01 -17.82 11.90
N GLN A 375 7.57 -16.97 10.98
CA GLN A 375 7.84 -15.54 11.04
C GLN A 375 7.16 -14.92 12.25
N ARG A 376 7.91 -14.08 12.94
CA ARG A 376 7.54 -13.45 14.21
C ARG A 376 7.53 -11.94 14.03
N ALA A 377 6.51 -11.25 14.52
CA ALA A 377 6.46 -9.80 14.44
C ALA A 377 6.08 -9.17 15.79
N ALA A 378 6.82 -8.14 16.19
CA ALA A 378 6.44 -7.27 17.30
C ALA A 378 5.80 -6.00 16.75
N ILE A 379 4.84 -5.38 17.45
CA ILE A 379 4.27 -4.11 17.03
C ILE A 379 4.93 -2.97 17.82
N ARG A 380 5.42 -1.97 17.10
CA ARG A 380 5.83 -0.68 17.65
C ARG A 380 4.74 0.36 17.42
N TRP A 381 4.27 0.96 18.50
CA TRP A 381 3.25 2.01 18.46
C TRP A 381 3.82 3.41 18.71
N ASP A 382 4.79 3.55 19.62
CA ASP A 382 5.52 4.81 19.88
C ASP A 382 7.03 4.52 19.89
N ASP A 383 7.88 5.54 19.79
CA ASP A 383 9.36 5.43 19.74
C ASP A 383 9.97 4.68 20.94
N LYS A 384 9.18 4.46 22.01
CA LYS A 384 9.58 3.78 23.24
C LYS A 384 8.79 2.50 23.54
N ASN A 385 7.64 2.28 22.91
CA ASN A 385 6.69 1.24 23.31
C ASN A 385 6.55 0.18 22.21
N VAL A 386 7.17 -0.98 22.45
CA VAL A 386 7.10 -2.18 21.60
C VAL A 386 6.34 -3.26 22.35
N SER A 387 5.37 -3.89 21.70
CA SER A 387 4.60 -4.97 22.31
C SER A 387 5.49 -6.17 22.61
N SER A 388 5.35 -6.74 23.81
CA SER A 388 5.98 -8.01 24.21
C SER A 388 5.40 -9.22 23.46
N SER A 389 4.18 -9.11 22.96
CA SER A 389 3.51 -10.16 22.19
C SER A 389 4.06 -10.24 20.77
N ILE A 390 4.54 -11.42 20.42
CA ILE A 390 4.98 -11.77 19.08
C ILE A 390 3.76 -12.29 18.31
N LEU A 391 3.38 -11.59 17.25
CA LEU A 391 2.49 -12.12 16.23
C LEU A 391 3.24 -13.20 15.45
N GLN A 392 2.72 -14.42 15.45
CA GLN A 392 3.17 -15.43 14.50
C GLN A 392 2.38 -15.21 13.22
N ARG A 393 3.09 -14.95 12.13
CA ARG A 393 2.48 -14.90 10.80
C ARG A 393 2.39 -16.34 10.34
N GLU A 394 1.16 -16.86 10.27
CA GLU A 394 0.90 -18.25 9.87
C GLU A 394 1.08 -18.49 8.37
#